data_AF-A0A7S1HC90-F1
#
_entry.id   AF-A0A7S1HC90-F1
#
_cell.length_a   1.000
_cell.length_b   1.000
_cell.length_c   1.000
_cell.angle_alpha   90.00
_cell.angle_beta   90.00
_cell.angle_gamma   90.00
#
_symmetry.space_group_name_H-M   'P 1'
#
loop_
_entity.id
_entity.type
_entity.pdbx_description
1 polymer ?
#
loop_
_entity_poly.entity_id
_entity_poly.type
_entity_poly.pdbx_seq_one_letter_code
_entity_poly.pdbx_strand_id
1 'polypeptide(L)'
;CLAALGEWEELDCLLKREWGSLSQQARTECAPMGASSAWQLGNFDDLTGYIGLLQPHTVDDCFFRALRCVHSGRLDRGEKMLDEVRAALDAEITPLLREGYERAYPSIVKSQQVAELEEALNHRRLLRDGACAPGGPEEIALGRMWYDRLRAMQPDADYWQTSLAIHRLIVGPQLHRAAWLRYASVCRLQGRHNLCCNAILEVAGVAKRGSPSVVFSPGKA
;
A
#
# COMPACT_ATOMS: atom_id res chain seq x y z
N CYS A 1 3.57 7.11 -17.57
CA CYS A 1 4.62 8.01 -17.06
C CYS A 1 4.32 8.52 -15.65
N LEU A 2 3.15 9.13 -15.39
CA LEU A 2 2.82 9.68 -14.06
C LEU A 2 2.90 8.65 -12.91
N ALA A 3 2.40 7.43 -13.13
CA ALA A 3 2.52 6.34 -12.15
C ALA A 3 3.98 6.01 -11.80
N ALA A 4 4.88 6.00 -12.79
CA ALA A 4 6.32 5.74 -12.57
C ALA A 4 7.04 6.92 -11.90
N LEU A 5 6.50 8.13 -12.00
CA LEU A 5 7.00 9.31 -11.28
C LEU A 5 6.45 9.39 -9.86
N GLY A 6 5.41 8.60 -9.54
CA GLY A 6 4.69 8.66 -8.28
C GLY A 6 3.81 9.92 -8.12
N GLU A 7 3.46 10.57 -9.24
CA GLU A 7 2.58 11.73 -9.28
C GLU A 7 1.11 11.28 -9.31
N TRP A 8 0.67 10.72 -8.18
CA TRP A 8 -0.66 10.10 -8.04
C TRP A 8 -1.81 11.11 -8.17
N GLU A 9 -1.62 12.35 -7.72
CA GLU A 9 -2.65 13.40 -7.77
C GLU A 9 -2.97 13.81 -9.22
N GLU A 10 -1.93 14.02 -10.03
CA GLU A 10 -2.10 14.32 -11.45
C GLU A 10 -2.69 13.14 -12.21
N LEU A 11 -2.28 11.91 -11.86
CA LEU A 11 -2.82 10.69 -12.46
C LEU A 11 -4.30 10.52 -12.14
N ASP A 12 -4.73 10.71 -10.89
CA ASP A 12 -6.14 10.61 -10.49
C ASP A 12 -6.99 11.67 -11.20
N CYS A 13 -6.51 12.91 -11.29
CA CYS A 13 -7.18 13.99 -12.01
C CYS A 13 -7.36 13.67 -13.50
N LEU A 14 -6.29 13.18 -14.15
CA LEU A 14 -6.33 12.77 -15.56
C LEU A 14 -7.31 11.61 -15.78
N LEU A 15 -7.25 10.58 -14.94
CA LEU A 15 -8.13 9.42 -15.03
C LEU A 15 -9.58 9.83 -14.88
N LYS A 16 -9.92 10.64 -13.86
CA LYS A 16 -11.30 11.11 -13.63
C LYS A 16 -11.83 11.94 -14.80
N ARG A 17 -10.99 12.79 -15.40
CA ARG A 17 -11.40 13.63 -16.54
C ARG A 17 -11.72 12.79 -17.79
N GLU A 18 -10.86 11.83 -18.11
CA GLU A 18 -10.99 11.05 -19.35
C GLU A 18 -11.80 9.75 -19.15
N TRP A 19 -12.16 9.37 -17.92
CA TRP A 19 -12.79 8.07 -17.64
C TRP A 19 -14.04 7.81 -18.49
N GLY A 20 -14.86 8.85 -18.70
CA GLY A 20 -16.08 8.80 -19.48
C GLY A 20 -15.85 8.57 -20.98
N SER A 21 -14.72 9.06 -21.53
CA SER A 21 -14.39 8.96 -22.96
C SER A 21 -13.67 7.66 -23.33
N LEU A 22 -13.11 6.96 -22.35
CA LEU A 22 -12.38 5.70 -22.58
C LEU A 22 -13.32 4.54 -22.96
N SER A 23 -12.84 3.70 -23.88
CA SER A 23 -13.46 2.41 -24.19
C SER A 23 -13.38 1.45 -23.01
N GLN A 24 -14.24 0.42 -22.98
CA GLN A 24 -14.21 -0.57 -21.91
C GLN A 24 -12.85 -1.29 -21.79
N GLN A 25 -12.21 -1.58 -22.92
CA GLN A 25 -10.88 -2.18 -22.95
C GLN A 25 -9.82 -1.25 -22.34
N ALA A 26 -9.83 0.04 -22.72
CA ALA A 26 -8.90 1.01 -22.18
C ALA A 26 -9.10 1.22 -20.66
N ARG A 27 -10.34 1.14 -20.17
CA ARG A 27 -10.63 1.18 -18.72
C ARG A 27 -10.04 -0.02 -17.99
N THR A 28 -10.12 -1.23 -18.54
CA THR A 28 -9.49 -2.41 -17.96
C THR A 28 -7.97 -2.30 -17.95
N GLU A 29 -7.36 -1.78 -19.01
CA GLU A 29 -5.90 -1.54 -19.07
C GLU A 29 -5.44 -0.46 -18.08
N CYS A 30 -6.27 0.55 -17.83
CA CYS A 30 -5.98 1.63 -16.89
C CYS A 30 -6.33 1.29 -15.43
N ALA A 31 -7.12 0.26 -15.18
CA ALA A 31 -7.61 -0.10 -13.84
C ALA A 31 -6.48 -0.36 -12.81
N PRO A 32 -5.36 -1.05 -13.12
CA PRO A 32 -4.27 -1.23 -12.16
C PRO A 32 -3.62 0.09 -11.74
N MET A 33 -3.46 1.02 -12.68
CA MET A 33 -2.92 2.35 -12.41
C MET A 33 -3.89 3.19 -11.58
N GLY A 34 -5.18 3.14 -11.89
CA GLY A 34 -6.24 3.78 -11.10
C GLY A 34 -6.31 3.23 -9.67
N ALA A 35 -6.25 1.90 -9.51
CA ALA A 35 -6.23 1.25 -8.20
C ALA A 35 -5.01 1.68 -7.37
N SER A 36 -3.83 1.69 -7.98
CA SER A 36 -2.60 2.15 -7.32
C SER A 36 -2.69 3.61 -6.91
N SER A 37 -3.19 4.48 -7.79
CA SER A 37 -3.40 5.90 -7.47
C SER A 37 -4.37 6.10 -6.31
N ALA A 38 -5.54 5.47 -6.38
CA ALA A 38 -6.57 5.55 -5.36
C ALA A 38 -6.06 5.03 -4.01
N TRP A 39 -5.28 3.95 -4.00
CA TRP A 39 -4.65 3.43 -2.80
C TRP A 39 -3.64 4.43 -2.21
N GLN A 40 -2.73 4.97 -3.01
CA GLN A 40 -1.68 5.88 -2.53
C GLN A 40 -2.24 7.22 -2.03
N LEU A 41 -3.35 7.67 -2.60
CA LEU A 41 -4.09 8.85 -2.14
C LEU A 41 -4.99 8.59 -0.92
N GLY A 42 -5.23 7.32 -0.57
CA GLY A 42 -6.14 6.92 0.50
C GLY A 42 -7.63 6.97 0.13
N ASN A 43 -7.96 7.09 -1.16
CA ASN A 43 -9.33 7.11 -1.67
C ASN A 43 -9.85 5.68 -1.89
N PHE A 44 -10.18 4.98 -0.80
CA PHE A 44 -10.62 3.57 -0.87
C PHE A 44 -11.98 3.35 -1.56
N ASP A 45 -12.78 4.40 -1.73
CA ASP A 45 -14.04 4.31 -2.46
C ASP A 45 -13.78 4.25 -3.98
N ASP A 46 -12.92 5.11 -4.51
CA ASP A 46 -12.45 5.07 -5.89
C ASP A 46 -11.75 3.72 -6.18
N LEU A 47 -10.93 3.23 -5.24
CA LEU A 47 -10.28 1.93 -5.34
C LEU A 47 -11.29 0.79 -5.57
N THR A 48 -12.47 0.85 -4.93
CA THR A 48 -13.50 -0.19 -5.08
C THR A 48 -14.04 -0.24 -6.52
N GLY A 49 -14.17 0.91 -7.18
CA GLY A 49 -14.57 0.99 -8.59
C GLY A 49 -13.54 0.36 -9.52
N TYR A 50 -12.25 0.61 -9.27
CA TYR A 50 -11.17 0.02 -10.08
C TYR A 50 -11.01 -1.48 -9.87
N ILE A 51 -11.17 -1.99 -8.64
CA ILE A 51 -11.13 -3.44 -8.34
C ILE A 51 -12.14 -4.21 -9.20
N GLY A 52 -13.32 -3.64 -9.43
CA GLY A 52 -14.36 -4.27 -10.26
C GLY A 52 -13.97 -4.47 -11.74
N LEU A 53 -12.90 -3.81 -12.20
CA LEU A 53 -12.39 -3.87 -13.57
C LEU A 53 -11.08 -4.65 -13.70
N LEU A 54 -10.48 -5.05 -12.58
CA LEU A 54 -9.27 -5.88 -12.58
C LEU A 54 -9.57 -7.30 -13.06
N GLN A 55 -8.55 -7.96 -13.59
CA GLN A 55 -8.67 -9.37 -13.94
C GLN A 55 -8.86 -10.20 -12.66
N PRO A 56 -9.94 -11.01 -12.58
CA PRO A 56 -10.25 -11.77 -11.37
C PRO A 56 -9.13 -12.75 -11.03
N HIS A 57 -8.90 -12.96 -9.74
CA HIS A 57 -7.95 -13.96 -9.22
C HIS A 57 -6.48 -13.72 -9.58
N THR A 58 -6.15 -12.54 -10.10
CA THR A 58 -4.75 -12.08 -10.19
C THR A 58 -4.24 -11.67 -8.81
N VAL A 59 -2.92 -11.70 -8.62
CA VAL A 59 -2.29 -11.26 -7.35
C VAL A 59 -2.74 -9.86 -6.97
N ASP A 60 -2.80 -8.93 -7.92
CA ASP A 60 -3.22 -7.55 -7.67
C ASP A 60 -4.71 -7.43 -7.33
N ASP A 61 -5.61 -8.13 -8.03
CA ASP A 61 -7.04 -8.13 -7.69
C ASP A 61 -7.27 -8.64 -6.27
N CYS A 62 -6.72 -9.81 -5.93
CA CYS A 62 -6.85 -10.39 -4.60
C CYS A 62 -6.22 -9.48 -3.53
N PHE A 63 -5.07 -8.85 -3.82
CA PHE A 63 -4.37 -7.96 -2.89
C PHE A 63 -5.18 -6.70 -2.60
N PHE A 64 -5.70 -6.03 -3.63
CA PHE A 64 -6.53 -4.83 -3.43
C PHE A 64 -7.85 -5.15 -2.74
N ARG A 65 -8.44 -6.33 -2.98
CA ARG A 65 -9.62 -6.81 -2.23
C ARG A 65 -9.31 -7.06 -0.76
N ALA A 66 -8.21 -7.72 -0.46
CA ALA A 66 -7.74 -7.93 0.90
C ALA A 66 -7.51 -6.60 1.62
N LEU A 67 -6.79 -5.69 0.98
CA LEU A 67 -6.51 -4.34 1.48
C LEU A 67 -7.79 -3.57 1.80
N ARG A 68 -8.78 -3.58 0.89
CA ARG A 68 -10.08 -2.93 1.11
C ARG A 68 -10.84 -3.58 2.26
N CYS A 69 -10.76 -4.90 2.41
CA CYS A 69 -11.39 -5.62 3.54
C CYS A 69 -10.77 -5.21 4.88
N VAL A 70 -9.44 -5.20 4.98
CA VAL A 70 -8.68 -4.75 6.17
C VAL A 70 -9.01 -3.30 6.51
N HIS A 71 -9.05 -2.42 5.51
CA HIS A 71 -9.45 -1.02 5.70
C HIS A 71 -10.87 -0.90 6.26
N SER A 72 -11.83 -1.64 5.69
CA SER A 72 -13.25 -1.63 6.11
C SER A 72 -13.56 -2.37 7.42
N GLY A 73 -12.56 -3.00 8.06
CA GLY A 73 -12.76 -3.78 9.29
C GLY A 73 -13.44 -5.15 9.08
N ARG A 74 -13.61 -5.61 7.83
CA ARG A 74 -14.14 -6.94 7.52
C ARG A 74 -13.03 -7.98 7.57
N LEU A 75 -12.54 -8.26 8.78
CA LEU A 75 -11.33 -9.04 9.01
C LEU A 75 -11.44 -10.48 8.48
N ASP A 76 -12.54 -11.18 8.74
CA ASP A 76 -12.71 -12.58 8.30
C ASP A 76 -12.73 -12.73 6.78
N ARG A 77 -13.25 -11.73 6.07
CA ARG A 77 -13.19 -11.69 4.60
C ARG A 77 -11.79 -11.31 4.11
N GLY A 78 -11.11 -10.42 4.83
CA GLY A 78 -9.73 -10.05 4.54
C GLY A 78 -8.79 -11.25 4.62
N GLU A 79 -8.93 -12.09 5.64
CA GLU A 79 -8.14 -13.31 5.84
C GLU A 79 -8.29 -14.27 4.64
N LYS A 80 -9.54 -14.54 4.21
CA LYS A 80 -9.80 -15.37 3.02
C LYS A 80 -9.17 -14.80 1.75
N MET A 81 -9.24 -13.48 1.56
CA MET A 81 -8.61 -12.84 0.39
C MET A 81 -7.08 -12.93 0.46
N LEU A 82 -6.48 -12.83 1.66
CA LEU A 82 -5.03 -13.02 1.84
C LEU A 82 -4.61 -14.45 1.52
N ASP A 83 -5.41 -15.47 1.88
CA ASP A 83 -5.16 -16.86 1.49
C ASP A 83 -5.17 -17.02 -0.04
N GLU A 84 -6.11 -16.39 -0.74
CA GLU A 84 -6.15 -16.36 -2.21
C GLU A 84 -4.93 -15.66 -2.82
N VAL A 85 -4.49 -14.52 -2.24
CA VAL A 85 -3.27 -13.83 -2.70
C VAL A 85 -2.04 -14.73 -2.54
N ARG A 86 -1.90 -15.42 -1.42
CA ARG A 86 -0.75 -16.32 -1.19
C ARG A 86 -0.73 -17.46 -2.20
N ALA A 87 -1.89 -18.10 -2.44
CA ALA A 87 -1.99 -19.15 -3.44
C ALA A 87 -1.61 -18.66 -4.86
N ALA A 88 -2.02 -17.45 -5.23
CA ALA A 88 -1.64 -16.83 -6.50
C ALA A 88 -0.14 -16.50 -6.56
N LEU A 89 0.43 -15.95 -5.48
CA LEU A 89 1.86 -15.64 -5.38
C LEU A 89 2.73 -16.90 -5.44
N ASP A 90 2.33 -17.99 -4.80
CA ASP A 90 3.09 -19.25 -4.82
C ASP A 90 3.21 -19.80 -6.26
N ALA A 91 2.14 -19.66 -7.05
CA ALA A 91 2.12 -20.04 -8.46
C ALA A 91 3.03 -19.15 -9.32
N GLU A 92 3.16 -17.85 -9.00
CA GLU A 92 4.01 -16.90 -9.72
C GLU A 92 5.50 -16.95 -9.31
N ILE A 93 5.80 -17.05 -8.01
CA ILE A 93 7.17 -17.00 -7.46
C ILE A 93 7.98 -18.23 -7.85
N THR A 94 7.35 -19.42 -7.79
CA THR A 94 8.02 -20.71 -8.03
C THR A 94 8.74 -20.79 -9.38
N PRO A 95 8.13 -20.42 -10.52
CA PRO A 95 8.84 -20.39 -11.80
C PRO A 95 9.90 -19.27 -11.86
N LEU A 96 9.61 -18.08 -11.35
CA LEU A 96 10.53 -16.93 -11.41
C LEU A 96 11.83 -17.19 -10.63
N LEU A 97 11.76 -17.86 -9.48
CA LEU A 97 12.94 -18.22 -8.69
C LEU A 97 13.89 -19.15 -9.44
N ARG A 98 13.38 -20.00 -10.34
CA ARG A 98 14.22 -20.87 -11.19
C ARG A 98 14.97 -20.08 -12.24
N GLU A 99 14.44 -18.94 -12.65
CA GLU A 99 15.04 -18.05 -13.66
C GLU A 99 16.03 -17.05 -13.06
N GLY A 100 15.93 -16.79 -11.75
CA GLY A 100 16.91 -16.03 -10.98
C GLY A 100 16.28 -15.10 -9.94
N TYR A 101 17.05 -14.76 -8.92
CA TYR A 101 16.59 -13.93 -7.80
C TYR A 101 16.09 -12.56 -8.26
N GLU A 102 16.81 -11.89 -9.16
CA GLU A 102 16.44 -10.56 -9.67
C GLU A 102 15.06 -10.56 -10.35
N ARG A 103 14.70 -11.64 -11.05
CA ARG A 103 13.39 -11.79 -11.69
C ARG A 103 12.26 -12.07 -10.69
N ALA A 104 12.56 -12.83 -9.64
CA ALA A 104 11.61 -13.13 -8.59
C ALA A 104 11.45 -11.98 -7.59
N TYR A 105 12.38 -11.03 -7.56
CA TYR A 105 12.44 -9.98 -6.54
C TYR A 105 11.15 -9.15 -6.41
N PRO A 106 10.47 -8.71 -7.49
CA PRO A 106 9.19 -8.03 -7.38
C PRO A 106 8.12 -8.87 -6.66
N SER A 107 8.05 -10.17 -6.95
CA SER A 107 7.11 -11.08 -6.30
C SER A 107 7.50 -11.38 -4.85
N ILE A 108 8.79 -11.39 -4.51
CA ILE A 108 9.28 -11.47 -3.12
C ILE A 108 8.87 -10.22 -2.33
N VAL A 109 9.01 -9.03 -2.92
CA VAL A 109 8.53 -7.78 -2.32
C VAL A 109 7.02 -7.83 -2.11
N LYS A 110 6.27 -8.35 -3.08
CA LYS A 110 4.82 -8.52 -2.95
C LYS A 110 4.45 -9.50 -1.83
N SER A 111 5.22 -10.58 -1.62
CA SER A 111 4.99 -11.48 -0.47
C SER A 111 5.28 -10.79 0.87
N GLN A 112 6.32 -9.94 0.94
CA GLN A 112 6.59 -9.10 2.10
C GLN A 112 5.41 -8.14 2.39
N GLN A 113 4.85 -7.52 1.36
CA GLN A 113 3.67 -6.65 1.48
C GLN A 113 2.42 -7.40 1.97
N VAL A 114 2.23 -8.64 1.51
CA VAL A 114 1.14 -9.51 1.97
C VAL A 114 1.31 -9.85 3.46
N ALA A 115 2.52 -10.19 3.89
CA ALA A 115 2.83 -10.42 5.30
C ALA A 115 2.59 -9.16 6.17
N GLU A 116 2.97 -7.97 5.69
CA GLU A 116 2.69 -6.71 6.38
C GLU A 116 1.18 -6.43 6.51
N LEU A 117 0.40 -6.77 5.48
CA LEU A 117 -1.04 -6.61 5.50
C LEU A 117 -1.74 -7.61 6.44
N GLU A 118 -1.22 -8.83 6.58
CA GLU A 118 -1.67 -9.80 7.58
C GLU A 118 -1.39 -9.33 9.01
N GLU A 119 -0.21 -8.79 9.26
CA GLU A 119 0.14 -8.22 10.56
C GLU A 119 -0.76 -7.03 10.88
N ALA A 120 -1.11 -6.20 9.89
CA ALA A 120 -2.09 -5.14 10.04
C ALA A 120 -3.50 -5.66 10.36
N LEU A 121 -3.93 -6.75 9.69
CA LEU A 121 -5.20 -7.42 9.98
C LEU A 121 -5.23 -7.95 11.42
N ASN A 122 -4.17 -8.65 11.83
CA ASN A 122 -4.03 -9.22 13.17
C ASN A 122 -4.02 -8.13 14.24
N HIS A 123 -3.29 -7.03 14.02
CA HIS A 123 -3.31 -5.90 14.94
C HIS A 123 -4.71 -5.29 15.08
N ARG A 124 -5.45 -5.12 13.97
CA ARG A 124 -6.85 -4.67 14.04
C ARG A 124 -7.77 -5.63 14.78
N ARG A 125 -7.50 -6.93 14.69
CA ARG A 125 -8.22 -7.94 15.46
C ARG A 125 -7.97 -7.78 16.96
N LEU A 126 -6.71 -7.61 17.37
CA LEU A 126 -6.34 -7.36 18.76
C LEU A 126 -6.98 -6.08 19.32
N LEU A 127 -7.03 -5.01 18.52
CA LEU A 127 -7.73 -3.77 18.88
C LEU A 127 -9.23 -4.01 19.08
N ARG A 128 -9.88 -4.74 18.16
CA ARG A 128 -11.32 -5.06 18.24
C ARG A 128 -11.63 -5.91 19.47
N ASP A 129 -10.78 -6.87 19.78
CA ASP A 129 -10.96 -7.81 20.88
C ASP A 129 -10.53 -7.19 22.24
N GLY A 130 -10.05 -5.93 22.24
CA GLY A 130 -9.63 -5.20 23.44
C GLY A 130 -8.32 -5.68 24.05
N ALA A 131 -7.57 -6.53 23.34
CA ALA A 131 -6.30 -7.08 23.79
C ALA A 131 -5.16 -6.05 23.73
N CYS A 132 -5.30 -5.01 22.91
CA CYS A 132 -4.34 -3.92 22.82
C CYS A 132 -5.01 -2.54 22.65
N ALA A 133 -4.20 -1.49 22.84
CA ALA A 133 -4.64 -0.10 22.75
C ALA A 133 -3.95 0.62 21.58
N PRO A 134 -4.64 1.55 20.89
CA PRO A 134 -4.01 2.41 19.89
C PRO A 134 -2.83 3.19 20.48
N GLY A 135 -1.70 3.24 19.78
CA GLY A 135 -0.46 3.85 20.27
C GLY A 135 0.23 3.06 21.39
N GLY A 136 -0.21 1.84 21.66
CA GLY A 136 0.35 0.96 22.67
C GLY A 136 1.72 0.37 22.30
N PRO A 137 2.33 -0.41 23.22
CA PRO A 137 3.63 -1.03 23.00
C PRO A 137 3.65 -1.98 21.80
N GLU A 138 2.54 -2.63 21.48
CA GLU A 138 2.41 -3.52 20.32
C GLU A 138 2.56 -2.77 18.99
N GLU A 139 1.93 -1.60 18.85
CA GLU A 139 2.03 -0.76 17.65
C GLU A 139 3.47 -0.26 17.46
N ILE A 140 4.14 0.11 18.55
CA ILE A 140 5.54 0.52 18.55
C ILE A 140 6.46 -0.63 18.15
N ALA A 141 6.23 -1.84 18.68
CA ALA A 141 7.00 -3.02 18.33
C ALA A 141 6.82 -3.41 16.86
N LEU A 142 5.58 -3.35 16.37
CA LEU A 142 5.23 -3.59 14.97
C LEU A 142 5.94 -2.61 14.04
N GLY A 143 5.89 -1.31 14.35
CA GLY A 143 6.60 -0.28 13.58
C GLY A 143 8.12 -0.48 13.55
N ARG A 144 8.74 -0.91 14.66
CA ARG A 144 10.19 -1.23 14.67
C ARG A 144 10.51 -2.41 13.75
N MET A 145 9.74 -3.49 13.85
CA MET A 145 9.92 -4.67 13.01
C MET A 145 9.76 -4.33 11.52
N TRP A 146 8.72 -3.57 11.16
CA TRP A 146 8.51 -3.10 9.80
C TRP A 146 9.65 -2.22 9.30
N TYR A 147 10.19 -1.33 10.13
CA TYR A 147 11.36 -0.54 9.75
C TYR A 147 12.61 -1.39 9.49
N ASP A 148 12.87 -2.40 10.33
CA ASP A 148 14.02 -3.30 10.14
C ASP A 148 13.89 -4.12 8.85
N ARG A 149 12.68 -4.61 8.53
CA ARG A 149 12.42 -5.30 7.25
C ARG A 149 12.56 -4.38 6.06
N LEU A 150 12.03 -3.15 6.13
CA LEU A 150 12.15 -2.16 5.07
C LEU A 150 13.63 -1.84 4.76
N ARG A 151 14.48 -1.77 5.79
CA ARG A 151 15.92 -1.56 5.61
C ARG A 151 16.65 -2.73 4.98
N ALA A 152 16.11 -3.94 5.12
CA ALA A 152 16.66 -5.15 4.50
C ALA A 152 16.23 -5.29 3.02
N MET A 153 15.18 -4.59 2.59
CA MET A 153 14.76 -4.53 1.19
C MET A 153 15.74 -3.69 0.35
N GLN A 154 15.78 -3.94 -0.96
CA GLN A 154 16.50 -3.12 -1.92
C GLN A 154 16.00 -1.67 -1.78
N PRO A 155 16.89 -0.67 -1.83
CA PRO A 155 16.55 0.74 -1.67
C PRO A 155 15.89 1.27 -2.94
N ASP A 156 14.68 0.81 -3.20
CA ASP A 156 13.84 1.19 -4.33
C ASP A 156 12.65 2.03 -3.88
N ALA A 157 12.44 3.18 -4.53
CA ALA A 157 11.39 4.10 -4.13
C ALA A 157 9.97 3.53 -4.33
N ASP A 158 9.75 2.69 -5.35
CA ASP A 158 8.41 2.16 -5.65
C ASP A 158 8.04 1.04 -4.66
N TYR A 159 8.98 0.16 -4.35
CA TYR A 159 8.80 -0.88 -3.33
C TYR A 159 8.60 -0.27 -1.93
N TRP A 160 9.39 0.75 -1.57
CA TRP A 160 9.27 1.37 -0.26
C TRP A 160 7.99 2.18 -0.11
N GLN A 161 7.54 2.86 -1.18
CA GLN A 161 6.29 3.64 -1.15
C GLN A 161 5.09 2.74 -0.87
N THR A 162 5.03 1.59 -1.54
CA THR A 162 3.93 0.63 -1.40
C THR A 162 3.92 -0.04 -0.02
N SER A 163 5.08 -0.45 0.53
CA SER A 163 5.15 -0.94 1.91
C SER A 163 4.77 0.12 2.95
N LEU A 164 5.27 1.36 2.81
CA LEU A 164 4.91 2.46 3.72
C LEU A 164 3.40 2.79 3.67
N ALA A 165 2.76 2.62 2.52
CA ALA A 165 1.31 2.79 2.39
C ALA A 165 0.52 1.73 3.18
N ILE A 166 1.05 0.51 3.31
CA ILE A 166 0.50 -0.53 4.21
C ILE A 166 0.73 -0.13 5.66
N HIS A 167 1.96 0.29 6.01
CA HIS A 167 2.30 0.65 7.38
C HIS A 167 1.40 1.77 7.92
N ARG A 168 1.05 2.73 7.06
CA ARG A 168 0.13 3.83 7.36
C ARG A 168 -1.24 3.35 7.87
N LEU A 169 -1.69 2.14 7.53
CA LEU A 169 -2.97 1.60 8.00
C LEU A 169 -3.04 1.43 9.52
N ILE A 170 -1.89 1.29 10.17
CA ILE A 170 -1.76 0.98 11.59
C ILE A 170 -0.91 2.05 12.28
N VAL A 171 0.33 2.25 11.79
CA VAL A 171 1.32 3.12 12.41
C VAL A 171 1.31 4.47 11.73
N GLY A 172 0.95 5.52 12.48
CA GLY A 172 0.99 6.88 11.96
C GLY A 172 2.41 7.32 11.53
N PRO A 173 2.55 8.21 10.52
CA PRO A 173 3.86 8.69 10.07
C PRO A 173 4.74 9.27 11.18
N GLN A 174 4.12 9.83 12.22
CA GLN A 174 4.79 10.40 13.39
C GLN A 174 5.42 9.35 14.32
N LEU A 175 4.88 8.13 14.35
CA LEU A 175 5.46 7.03 15.09
C LEU A 175 6.53 6.31 14.23
N HIS A 176 6.40 6.36 12.91
CA HIS A 176 7.29 5.73 11.93
C HIS A 176 8.30 6.69 11.27
N ARG A 177 8.67 7.80 11.93
CA ARG A 177 9.49 8.88 11.32
C ARG A 177 10.80 8.41 10.72
N ALA A 178 11.50 7.48 11.38
CA ALA A 178 12.78 6.97 10.90
C ALA A 178 12.66 6.32 9.51
N ALA A 179 11.58 5.57 9.28
CA ALA A 179 11.32 4.93 8.00
C ALA A 179 11.02 5.93 6.89
N TRP A 180 10.17 6.92 7.17
CA TRP A 180 9.83 7.96 6.20
C TRP A 180 11.03 8.87 5.86
N LEU A 181 11.87 9.22 6.84
CA LEU A 181 13.11 9.96 6.58
C LEU A 181 14.12 9.13 5.77
N ARG A 182 14.20 7.82 6.03
CA ARG A 182 15.04 6.93 5.24
C ARG A 182 14.51 6.80 3.81
N TYR A 183 13.20 6.70 3.63
CA TYR A 183 12.54 6.71 2.33
C TYR A 183 12.80 8.01 1.55
N ALA A 184 12.70 9.17 2.22
CA ALA A 184 13.06 10.46 1.62
C ALA A 184 14.52 10.46 1.13
N SER A 185 15.44 9.87 1.90
CA SER A 185 16.82 9.70 1.47
C SER A 185 16.97 8.80 0.25
N VAL A 186 16.20 7.70 0.15
CA VAL A 186 16.19 6.83 -1.04
C VAL A 186 15.68 7.60 -2.26
N CYS A 187 14.55 8.30 -2.12
CA CYS A 187 13.99 9.12 -3.20
C CYS A 187 14.98 10.19 -3.69
N ARG A 188 15.69 10.84 -2.76
CA ARG A 188 16.72 11.83 -3.09
C ARG A 188 17.89 11.21 -3.87
N LEU A 189 18.38 10.04 -3.44
CA LEU A 189 19.49 9.36 -4.12
C LEU A 189 19.11 8.87 -5.52
N GLN A 190 17.84 8.56 -5.74
CA GLN A 190 17.30 8.20 -7.06
C GLN A 190 16.88 9.41 -7.91
N GLY A 191 17.09 10.64 -7.44
CA GLY A 191 16.72 11.87 -8.16
C GLY A 191 15.20 12.19 -8.17
N ARG A 192 14.39 11.44 -7.42
CA ARG A 192 12.94 11.65 -7.31
C ARG A 192 12.61 12.70 -6.23
N HIS A 193 12.94 13.96 -6.52
CA HIS A 193 12.83 15.06 -5.55
C HIS A 193 11.41 15.34 -5.06
N ASN A 194 10.39 15.16 -5.90
CA ASN A 194 8.99 15.37 -5.51
C ASN A 194 8.55 14.37 -4.43
N LEU A 195 8.90 13.08 -4.61
CA LEU A 195 8.63 12.04 -3.61
C LEU A 195 9.39 12.28 -2.30
N CYS A 196 10.64 12.77 -2.38
CA CYS A 196 11.41 13.18 -1.21
C CYS A 196 10.70 14.30 -0.43
N CYS A 197 10.26 15.35 -1.12
CA CYS A 197 9.54 16.46 -0.49
C CYS A 197 8.24 15.98 0.15
N ASN A 198 7.46 15.16 -0.56
CA ASN A 198 6.22 14.57 -0.06
C ASN A 198 6.46 13.76 1.22
N ALA A 199 7.48 12.89 1.24
CA ALA A 199 7.83 12.10 2.41
C ALA A 199 8.21 12.96 3.64
N ILE A 200 8.94 14.07 3.42
CA ILE A 200 9.30 15.00 4.49
C ILE A 200 8.05 15.74 5.01
N LEU A 201 7.15 16.18 4.13
CA LEU A 201 5.90 16.84 4.51
C LEU A 201 4.99 15.93 5.34
N GLU A 202 4.88 14.65 4.96
CA GLU A 202 4.14 13.63 5.72
C GLU A 202 4.69 13.50 7.15
N VAL A 203 6.02 13.46 7.32
CA VAL A 203 6.66 13.43 8.65
C VAL A 203 6.49 14.72 9.42
N ALA A 204 6.51 15.88 8.74
CA ALA A 204 6.32 17.17 9.39
C ALA A 204 4.87 17.39 9.86
N GLY A 205 3.91 16.54 9.44
CA GLY A 205 2.49 16.71 9.74
C GLY A 205 1.88 17.91 9.03
N VAL A 206 2.56 18.45 8.03
CA VAL A 206 2.04 19.52 7.19
C VAL A 206 1.17 18.86 6.14
N ALA A 207 -0.14 19.01 6.28
CA ALA A 207 -1.08 18.54 5.28
C ALA A 207 -0.64 19.08 3.91
N LYS A 208 -0.41 18.15 2.97
CA LYS A 208 -0.35 18.48 1.55
C LYS A 208 -1.53 19.39 1.19
N ARG A 209 -1.32 20.36 0.30
CA ARG A 209 -2.44 21.14 -0.27
C ARG A 209 -3.44 20.15 -0.89
N GLY A 210 -4.56 19.90 -0.21
CA GLY A 210 -5.68 19.12 -0.73
C GLY A 210 -5.72 17.63 -0.38
N SER A 211 -4.75 17.07 0.36
CA SER A 211 -4.95 15.72 0.91
C SER A 211 -5.85 15.82 2.13
N PRO A 212 -7.01 15.11 2.18
CA PRO A 212 -7.70 14.96 3.44
C PRO A 212 -6.69 14.35 4.41
N SER A 213 -6.50 15.03 5.53
CA SER A 213 -5.82 14.46 6.67
C SER A 213 -6.50 13.11 6.88
N VAL A 214 -5.81 12.00 6.61
CA VAL A 214 -6.26 10.70 7.10
C VAL A 214 -6.00 10.75 8.60
N VAL A 215 -6.82 11.54 9.28
CA VAL A 215 -7.08 11.41 10.69
C VAL A 215 -7.72 10.04 10.77
N PHE A 216 -6.90 9.07 11.16
CA PHE A 216 -7.39 7.80 11.68
C PHE A 216 -8.36 8.16 12.81
N SER A 217 -9.63 8.21 12.47
CA SER A 217 -10.67 8.09 13.47
C SER A 217 -10.59 6.64 13.93
N PRO A 218 -10.22 6.34 15.19
CA PRO A 218 -10.54 5.04 15.74
C PRO A 218 -12.05 4.90 15.53
N GLY A 219 -12.45 3.90 14.76
CA GLY A 219 -13.87 3.64 14.54
C GLY A 219 -14.54 3.62 15.90
N LYS A 220 -15.47 4.56 16.11
CA LYS A 220 -16.34 4.53 17.28
C LYS A 220 -17.10 3.21 17.20
N ALA A 221 -16.75 2.29 18.08
CA ALA A 221 -17.73 1.41 18.71
C ALA A 221 -18.18 2.11 20.00
#